data_AF-A0A2C9X2F8-F1
#
_entry.id   AF-A0A2C9X2F8-F1
#
_cell.length_a   1.000
_cell.length_b   1.000
_cell.length_c   1.000
_cell.angle_alpha   90.00
_cell.angle_beta   90.00
_cell.angle_gamma   90.00
#
_symmetry.space_group_name_H-M   'P 1'
#
loop_
_entity.id
_entity.type
_entity.pdbx_description
1 polymer ?
#
loop_
_entity_poly.entity_id
_entity_poly.type
_entity_poly.pdbx_seq_one_letter_code
_entity_poly.pdbx_strand_id
1 'polypeptide(L)'
;MSYSLNWNLDSIFSGGSHSDALNQRMKQLEDQMNEYYHRVTKWSPSSDNAEQLNAILQLQETITNGFNQCSSYITALLSANVNDSDAKVLSGKLYAMLP
;
A
#
# COMPACT_ATOMS: atom_id res chain seq x y z
N MET A 1 33.70 9.64 7.75
CA MET A 1 32.41 9.13 7.23
C MET A 1 31.33 10.13 7.60
N SER A 2 30.65 10.73 6.63
CA SER A 2 29.47 11.56 6.87
C SER A 2 28.23 10.67 6.74
N TYR A 3 27.57 10.36 7.84
CA TYR A 3 26.25 9.73 7.78
C TYR A 3 25.22 10.81 7.46
N SER A 4 24.38 10.56 6.46
CA SER A 4 23.20 11.40 6.22
C SER A 4 22.25 11.24 7.40
N LEU A 5 21.81 12.35 7.98
CA LEU A 5 20.78 12.35 9.02
C LEU A 5 19.41 11.92 8.45
N ASN A 6 19.23 12.12 7.13
CA ASN A 6 17.99 11.83 6.42
C ASN A 6 18.11 10.53 5.62
N TRP A 7 17.06 9.72 5.65
CA TRP A 7 16.90 8.54 4.82
C TRP A 7 16.83 8.95 3.34
N ASN A 8 17.48 8.19 2.46
CA ASN A 8 17.35 8.39 1.02
C ASN A 8 16.04 7.76 0.52
N LEU A 9 14.93 8.49 0.64
CA LEU A 9 13.61 8.02 0.21
C LEU A 9 13.46 8.00 -1.31
N ASP A 10 14.23 8.80 -2.04
CA ASP A 10 14.17 8.86 -3.50
C ASP A 10 14.58 7.55 -4.19
N SER A 11 15.35 6.68 -3.51
CA SER A 11 15.68 5.35 -4.02
C SER A 11 14.53 4.34 -3.94
N ILE A 12 13.46 4.67 -3.20
CA ILE A 12 12.25 3.83 -3.08
C ILE A 12 11.17 4.38 -4.00
N PHE A 13 10.80 5.65 -3.81
CA PHE A 13 9.90 6.39 -4.67
C PHE A 13 10.48 7.80 -4.85
N SER A 14 10.82 8.18 -6.07
CA SER A 14 11.39 9.50 -6.33
C SER A 14 10.31 10.58 -6.32
N GLY A 15 10.57 11.72 -5.68
CA GLY A 15 9.64 12.85 -5.62
C GLY A 15 8.77 12.93 -4.36
N GLY A 16 9.02 12.09 -3.35
CA GLY A 16 8.38 12.19 -2.04
C GLY A 16 6.86 12.04 -2.08
N SER A 17 6.14 12.93 -1.41
CA SER A 17 4.67 12.99 -1.40
C SER A 17 4.05 13.29 -2.78
N HIS A 18 4.85 13.74 -3.73
CA HIS A 18 4.43 14.01 -5.12
C HIS A 18 4.90 12.92 -6.08
N SER A 19 5.42 11.79 -5.58
CA SER A 19 5.93 10.71 -6.43
C SER A 19 4.82 10.09 -7.28
N ASP A 20 5.01 10.09 -8.60
CA ASP A 20 4.12 9.41 -9.54
C ASP A 20 4.09 7.89 -9.27
N ALA A 21 5.25 7.31 -8.93
CA ALA A 21 5.37 5.88 -8.64
C ALA A 21 4.61 5.49 -7.35
N LEU A 22 4.66 6.32 -6.32
CA LEU A 22 3.86 6.12 -5.10
C LEU A 22 2.36 6.20 -5.41
N ASN A 23 1.93 7.22 -6.15
CA ASN A 23 0.53 7.40 -6.53
C ASN A 23 0.02 6.22 -7.37
N GLN A 24 0.81 5.74 -8.33
CA GLN A 24 0.49 4.55 -9.11
C GLN A 24 0.40 3.31 -8.23
N ARG A 25 1.31 3.13 -7.26
CA ARG A 25 1.27 1.99 -6.34
C ARG A 25 0.03 2.01 -5.45
N MET A 26 -0.37 3.19 -4.96
CA MET A 26 -1.61 3.35 -4.19
C MET A 26 -2.84 3.04 -5.04
N LYS A 27 -2.86 3.47 -6.30
CA LYS A 27 -3.97 3.15 -7.21
C LYS A 27 -4.08 1.64 -7.46
N GLN A 28 -2.95 0.97 -7.70
CA GLN A 28 -2.91 -0.48 -7.81
C GLN A 28 -3.40 -1.17 -6.53
N LEU A 29 -3.07 -0.63 -5.35
CA LEU A 29 -3.51 -1.18 -4.07
C LEU A 29 -5.03 -1.07 -3.92
N GLU A 30 -5.62 0.06 -4.28
CA GLU A 30 -7.08 0.27 -4.28
C GLU A 30 -7.78 -0.74 -5.19
N ASP A 31 -7.28 -0.93 -6.42
CA ASP A 31 -7.85 -1.88 -7.36
C ASP A 31 -7.72 -3.33 -6.85
N GLN A 32 -6.59 -3.68 -6.23
CA GLN A 32 -6.37 -4.98 -5.59
C GLN A 32 -7.34 -5.23 -4.42
N MET A 33 -7.58 -4.22 -3.58
CA MET A 33 -8.53 -4.34 -2.46
C MET A 33 -9.98 -4.51 -2.93
N ASN A 34 -10.38 -3.80 -3.98
CA ASN A 34 -11.71 -3.98 -4.60
C ASN A 34 -11.88 -5.40 -5.16
N GLU A 35 -10.85 -5.93 -5.85
CA GLU A 35 -10.85 -7.30 -6.35
C GLU A 35 -10.88 -8.32 -5.20
N TYR A 36 -10.15 -8.07 -4.12
CA TYR A 36 -10.16 -8.94 -2.95
C TYR A 36 -11.54 -9.01 -2.31
N TYR A 37 -12.19 -7.86 -2.10
CA TYR A 37 -13.56 -7.80 -1.59
C TYR A 37 -14.51 -8.59 -2.50
N HIS A 38 -14.42 -8.39 -3.81
CA HIS A 38 -15.22 -9.11 -4.79
C HIS A 38 -15.06 -10.63 -4.71
N ARG A 39 -13.81 -11.12 -4.62
CA ARG A 39 -13.52 -12.56 -4.53
C ARG A 39 -14.00 -13.15 -3.22
N VAL A 40 -13.76 -12.47 -2.10
CA VAL A 40 -14.19 -12.94 -0.78
C VAL A 40 -15.71 -13.01 -0.70
N THR A 41 -16.44 -12.01 -1.20
CA THR A 41 -17.92 -12.02 -1.21
C THR A 41 -18.50 -13.13 -2.09
N LYS A 42 -17.80 -13.51 -3.17
CA LYS A 42 -18.25 -14.58 -4.09
C LYS A 42 -17.82 -15.98 -3.65
N TRP A 43 -16.81 -16.09 -2.80
CA TRP A 43 -16.30 -17.37 -2.37
C TRP A 43 -17.24 -18.02 -1.34
N SER A 44 -17.47 -19.32 -1.50
CA SER A 44 -18.18 -20.15 -0.53
C SER A 44 -17.28 -21.31 -0.13
N PRO A 45 -17.43 -21.95 1.03
CA PRO A 45 -16.64 -23.14 1.36
C PRO A 45 -17.25 -24.39 0.70
N SER A 46 -16.57 -24.98 -0.28
CA SER A 46 -16.93 -26.27 -0.89
C SER A 46 -15.67 -27.07 -1.25
N SER A 47 -15.79 -28.38 -1.46
CA SER A 47 -14.64 -29.25 -1.75
C SER A 47 -13.87 -28.86 -3.02
N ASP A 48 -14.52 -28.16 -3.95
CA ASP A 48 -14.01 -27.92 -5.30
C ASP A 48 -13.45 -26.49 -5.51
N ASN A 49 -13.24 -25.73 -4.43
CA ASN A 49 -12.82 -24.33 -4.51
C ASN A 49 -11.56 -23.95 -3.72
N ALA A 50 -10.74 -24.95 -3.38
CA ALA A 50 -9.44 -24.73 -2.76
C ALA A 50 -8.53 -23.80 -3.59
N GLU A 51 -8.58 -23.88 -4.92
CA GLU A 51 -7.83 -22.98 -5.80
C GLU A 51 -8.29 -21.52 -5.70
N GLN A 52 -9.59 -21.29 -5.57
CA GLN A 52 -10.14 -19.94 -5.39
C GLN A 52 -9.70 -19.36 -4.05
N LEU A 53 -9.73 -20.18 -2.99
CA LEU A 53 -9.22 -19.79 -1.67
C LEU A 53 -7.72 -19.45 -1.75
N ASN A 54 -6.91 -20.27 -2.40
CA ASN A 54 -5.49 -20.00 -2.60
C ASN A 54 -5.25 -18.66 -3.32
N ALA A 55 -6.03 -18.37 -4.37
CA ALA A 55 -5.93 -17.10 -5.09
C ALA A 55 -6.34 -15.89 -4.23
N ILE A 56 -7.33 -16.05 -3.34
CA ILE A 56 -7.72 -15.01 -2.37
C ILE A 56 -6.58 -14.75 -1.39
N LEU A 57 -5.92 -15.79 -0.86
CA LEU A 57 -4.81 -15.66 0.08
C LEU A 57 -3.58 -15.02 -0.57
N GLN A 58 -3.25 -15.38 -1.81
CA GLN A 58 -2.17 -14.74 -2.57
C GLN A 58 -2.44 -13.25 -2.82
N LEU A 59 -3.69 -12.90 -3.13
CA LEU A 59 -4.10 -11.52 -3.30
C LEU A 59 -4.02 -10.75 -1.96
N GLN A 60 -4.45 -11.37 -0.85
CA GLN A 60 -4.31 -10.80 0.49
C GLN A 60 -2.84 -10.48 0.81
N GLU A 61 -1.93 -11.43 0.57
CA GLU A 61 -0.49 -11.23 0.79
C GLU A 61 0.05 -10.05 -0.03
N THR A 62 -0.35 -9.98 -1.31
CA THR A 62 0.03 -8.88 -2.21
C THR A 62 -0.46 -7.53 -1.69
N ILE A 63 -1.70 -7.47 -1.19
CA ILE A 63 -2.30 -6.27 -0.60
C ILE A 63 -1.56 -5.88 0.68
N THR A 64 -1.32 -6.83 1.60
CA THR A 64 -0.62 -6.57 2.86
C THR A 64 0.78 -6.01 2.61
N ASN A 65 1.54 -6.61 1.69
CA ASN A 65 2.87 -6.11 1.31
C ASN A 65 2.80 -4.72 0.70
N GLY A 66 1.82 -4.47 -0.19
CA GLY A 66 1.58 -3.16 -0.78
C GLY A 66 1.25 -2.07 0.22
N PHE A 67 0.33 -2.37 1.12
CA PHE A 67 -0.10 -1.47 2.18
C PHE A 67 1.09 -1.12 3.09
N ASN A 68 1.86 -2.13 3.52
CA ASN A 68 3.03 -1.92 4.37
C ASN A 68 4.11 -1.07 3.67
N GLN A 69 4.34 -1.27 2.37
CA GLN A 69 5.27 -0.46 1.58
C GLN A 69 4.84 1.01 1.56
N CYS A 70 3.59 1.29 1.19
CA CYS A 70 3.05 2.65 1.13
C CYS A 70 3.04 3.31 2.52
N SER A 71 2.54 2.61 3.55
CA SER A 71 2.44 3.11 4.93
C SER A 71 3.82 3.44 5.50
N SER A 72 4.80 2.55 5.32
CA SER A 72 6.17 2.77 5.80
C SER A 72 6.83 3.95 5.11
N TYR A 73 6.65 4.08 3.78
CA TYR A 73 7.19 5.20 3.02
C TYR A 73 6.57 6.54 3.45
N ILE A 74 5.24 6.61 3.56
CA ILE A 74 4.52 7.82 4.01
C ILE A 74 4.91 8.19 5.45
N THR A 75 5.09 7.20 6.33
CA THR A 75 5.56 7.41 7.70
C THR A 75 6.97 8.01 7.71
N ALA A 76 7.86 7.54 6.82
CA ALA A 76 9.20 8.10 6.69
C ALA A 76 9.17 9.55 6.16
N LEU A 77 8.29 9.88 5.21
CA LEU A 77 8.07 11.27 4.75
C LEU A 77 7.64 12.17 5.91
N LEU A 78 6.65 11.74 6.70
CA LEU A 78 6.15 12.50 7.84
C LEU A 78 7.18 12.60 8.99
N SER A 79 8.04 11.61 9.13
CA SER A 79 9.16 11.65 10.08
C SER A 79 10.23 12.65 9.63
N ALA A 80 10.50 12.74 8.32
CA ALA A 80 11.43 13.72 7.76
C ALA A 80 10.85 15.14 7.73
N ASN A 81 9.54 15.29 7.52
CA ASN A 81 8.82 16.56 7.51
C ASN A 81 7.39 16.42 8.05
N VAL A 82 7.20 16.75 9.33
CA VAL A 82 5.89 16.71 10.01
C VAL A 82 4.86 17.70 9.44
N ASN A 83 5.30 18.68 8.65
CA ASN A 83 4.45 19.68 8.02
C ASN A 83 4.04 19.32 6.58
N ASP A 84 4.48 18.18 6.05
CA ASP A 84 4.08 17.72 4.72
C ASP A 84 2.58 17.38 4.71
N SER A 85 1.77 18.30 4.18
CA SER A 85 0.31 18.15 4.08
C SER A 85 -0.09 17.09 3.07
N ASP A 86 0.68 16.92 2.00
CA ASP A 86 0.37 15.94 0.96
C ASP A 86 0.61 14.53 1.47
N ALA A 87 1.69 14.30 2.22
CA ALA A 87 1.93 13.03 2.91
C ALA A 87 0.82 12.70 3.92
N LYS A 88 0.25 13.70 4.62
CA LYS A 88 -0.92 13.49 5.51
C LYS A 88 -2.16 13.08 4.73
N VAL A 89 -2.42 13.70 3.57
CA VAL A 89 -3.52 13.34 2.67
C VAL A 89 -3.33 11.93 2.12
N LEU A 90 -2.12 11.56 1.69
CA LEU A 90 -1.79 10.21 1.23
C LEU A 90 -2.02 9.17 2.34
N SER A 91 -1.61 9.47 3.57
CA SER A 91 -1.90 8.62 4.73
C SER A 91 -3.40 8.42 4.92
N GLY A 92 -4.18 9.51 4.94
CA GLY A 92 -5.64 9.44 5.07
C GLY A 92 -6.29 8.60 3.96
N LYS A 93 -5.86 8.78 2.71
CA LYS A 93 -6.33 7.97 1.57
C LYS A 93 -5.99 6.49 1.74
N LEU A 94 -4.76 6.17 2.15
CA LEU A 94 -4.32 4.79 2.34
C LEU A 94 -5.13 4.07 3.43
N TYR A 95 -5.33 4.71 4.58
CA TYR A 95 -6.09 4.11 5.68
C TYR A 95 -7.59 4.01 5.40
N ALA A 96 -8.14 4.88 4.54
CA ALA A 96 -9.53 4.78 4.09
C ALA A 96 -9.80 3.57 3.19
N MET A 97 -8.76 2.89 2.69
CA MET A 97 -8.91 1.65 1.91
C MET A 97 -9.10 0.41 2.80
N LEU A 98 -8.80 0.51 4.11
CA LEU A 98 -9.00 -0.61 5.02
C LEU A 98 -10.51 -0.92 5.17
N PRO A 99 -10.88 -2.21 5.26
CA PRO A 99 -12.26 -2.63 5.45
C PRO A 99 -12.84 -2.24 6.82
#